data_AF-A0A6I2VR74-F1
#
_entry.id   AF-A0A6I2VR74-F1
#
_cell.length_a   1.000
_cell.length_b   1.000
_cell.length_c   1.000
_cell.angle_alpha   90.00
_cell.angle_beta   90.00
_cell.angle_gamma   90.00
#
_symmetry.space_group_name_H-M   'P 1'
#
loop_
_entity.id
_entity.type
_entity.pdbx_description
1 polymer ?
#
loop_
_entity_poly.entity_id
_entity_poly.type
_entity_poly.pdbx_seq_one_letter_code
_entity_poly.pdbx_strand_id
1 'polypeptide(L)'
;MIQSSSYCFNRIRSSAEIVDAYVVDLGFLSSMTKPRHRSLSSLALLSRQCVTGLVLATTVVVASSVGVQSVSAAPVGASAFHGVSPLRVFDTRGSAKPGAGSYSPVLIAGLAGVPNSATAVVLNVTAIDATGEGYVTVYPWGEALPNTSNVNIKTFGQMVPNLVTVRLGTGGKVGLYSSISANLLVDVFGYYSASGATAAGRFIALTPQRLLDTRGSATVGENGVVRLSMPAGVPANTEGLVLNVTAVNSRLRTDGFGYWTAYPAGQGQGTTSNLNISSAGQTIANQVIVKPSATGVDFYSYAGGDLLVDLMGYYTGTGAEVKEDGLFVPVSPTRLLDTRSSPNPLGENVALHHEWTVEVGTATQAGIPSTGASAVALNVTMTRSHGEGYVTVYSAGSLRPGSSNLNADKAGVTAPNHVQLATGTRGVSFYSYGGTDLIVDIFGWFVGSPQVSTQNAPSNSLPDAEGFPGYISIPQIGLTSMVREGTEFVNIDPSHLVESRTPNQPGNVAIFGHRVSHGHEFQNLDKLGENSLVYLTIGSKMYTYRVTDVDIRLPTDPLLYASTSNDQTLSLVACHPPHSVKYRIVVHAVLIDIAEY
;
A
#
# COMPACT_ATOMS: atom_id res chain seq x y z
N MET A 1 -29.86 -60.19 -43.94
CA MET A 1 -29.94 -59.89 -42.49
C MET A 1 -30.21 -58.39 -42.41
N ILE A 2 -31.46 -57.94 -42.30
CA ILE A 2 -32.25 -57.83 -41.04
C ILE A 2 -31.50 -56.91 -40.04
N GLN A 3 -31.95 -55.74 -39.57
CA GLN A 3 -33.08 -54.79 -39.80
C GLN A 3 -32.70 -53.49 -39.02
N SER A 4 -33.21 -52.26 -39.18
CA SER A 4 -34.11 -51.50 -40.10
C SER A 4 -33.84 -49.99 -39.82
N SER A 5 -33.78 -49.06 -40.78
CA SER A 5 -34.88 -48.39 -41.53
C SER A 5 -35.95 -47.69 -40.65
N SER A 6 -36.44 -46.45 -40.89
CA SER A 6 -36.10 -45.39 -41.88
C SER A 6 -36.89 -44.06 -41.64
N TYR A 7 -36.28 -42.91 -42.00
CA TYR A 7 -36.82 -41.69 -42.65
C TYR A 7 -38.03 -40.82 -42.15
N CYS A 8 -37.76 -39.50 -42.07
CA CYS A 8 -38.51 -38.27 -42.52
C CYS A 8 -40.05 -38.13 -42.37
N PHE A 9 -40.62 -36.95 -42.01
CA PHE A 9 -40.66 -35.71 -42.84
C PHE A 9 -41.10 -34.41 -42.09
N ASN A 10 -40.96 -33.25 -42.77
CA ASN A 10 -41.24 -31.85 -42.37
C ASN A 10 -42.59 -31.50 -41.67
N ARG A 11 -42.57 -30.50 -40.76
CA ARG A 11 -43.17 -29.14 -41.03
C ARG A 11 -42.92 -28.05 -39.96
N ILE A 12 -42.76 -26.83 -40.50
CA ILE A 12 -42.71 -25.49 -39.91
C ILE A 12 -43.67 -25.22 -38.73
N ARG A 13 -43.18 -24.55 -37.66
CA ARG A 13 -43.78 -23.36 -37.03
C ARG A 13 -42.79 -22.61 -36.12
N SER A 14 -43.04 -21.32 -35.91
CA SER A 14 -42.14 -20.38 -35.23
C SER A 14 -42.37 -20.29 -33.72
N SER A 15 -41.29 -20.15 -32.96
CA SER A 15 -41.31 -19.54 -31.63
C SER A 15 -39.91 -19.02 -31.30
N ALA A 16 -39.80 -17.73 -31.01
CA ALA A 16 -38.59 -17.14 -30.44
C ALA A 16 -38.75 -17.14 -28.91
N GLU A 17 -37.70 -17.55 -28.19
CA GLU A 17 -37.60 -17.39 -26.74
C GLU A 17 -36.62 -16.24 -26.45
N ILE A 18 -37.11 -15.22 -25.75
CA ILE A 18 -36.31 -14.11 -25.20
C ILE A 18 -36.78 -13.90 -23.76
N VAL A 19 -35.86 -14.16 -22.84
CA VAL A 19 -35.64 -13.51 -21.53
C VAL A 19 -36.86 -13.27 -20.63
N ASP A 20 -36.94 -14.05 -19.56
CA ASP A 20 -37.74 -13.71 -18.37
C ASP A 20 -37.22 -12.43 -17.69
N ALA A 21 -38.13 -11.50 -17.43
CA ALA A 21 -37.94 -10.39 -16.52
C ALA A 21 -39.19 -10.26 -15.64
N TYR A 22 -39.10 -10.69 -14.38
CA TYR A 22 -40.20 -10.55 -13.41
C TYR A 22 -40.02 -9.29 -12.55
N VAL A 23 -40.75 -8.24 -12.93
CA VAL A 23 -41.24 -7.22 -11.99
C VAL A 23 -42.66 -7.63 -11.60
N VAL A 24 -43.02 -7.57 -10.31
CA VAL A 24 -44.40 -7.80 -9.84
C VAL A 24 -44.84 -6.69 -8.92
N ASP A 25 -46.08 -6.26 -9.15
CA ASP A 25 -46.70 -5.03 -8.67
C ASP A 25 -47.14 -4.98 -7.20
N LEU A 26 -47.36 -3.74 -6.75
CA LEU A 26 -48.18 -3.39 -5.59
C LEU A 26 -49.68 -3.61 -5.89
N GLY A 27 -50.40 -4.34 -5.03
CA GLY A 27 -51.83 -4.60 -5.21
C GLY A 27 -52.61 -4.74 -3.89
N PHE A 28 -53.60 -3.87 -3.70
CA PHE A 28 -54.51 -3.79 -2.56
C PHE A 28 -55.25 -5.10 -2.19
N LEU A 29 -55.56 -5.28 -0.90
CA LEU A 29 -56.73 -6.06 -0.46
C LEU A 29 -57.61 -5.29 0.53
N SER A 30 -58.93 -5.55 0.46
CA SER A 30 -59.99 -4.79 1.11
C SER A 30 -60.41 -5.33 2.48
N SER A 31 -60.93 -4.46 3.34
CA SER A 31 -61.78 -4.86 4.47
C SER A 31 -63.12 -5.44 4.00
N MET A 32 -63.78 -6.23 4.86
CA MET A 32 -65.20 -6.59 4.70
C MET A 32 -65.87 -6.82 6.06
N THR A 33 -66.90 -6.03 6.38
CA THR A 33 -68.09 -6.50 7.12
C THR A 33 -69.35 -5.77 6.63
N LYS A 34 -70.42 -6.57 6.47
CA LYS A 34 -71.81 -6.18 6.11
C LYS A 34 -72.59 -5.77 7.39
N PRO A 35 -73.87 -5.30 7.35
CA PRO A 35 -74.87 -5.41 6.27
C PRO A 35 -75.75 -4.18 5.94
N ARG A 36 -76.54 -4.40 4.87
CA ARG A 36 -77.68 -3.63 4.35
C ARG A 36 -78.76 -3.35 5.41
N HIS A 37 -79.49 -2.21 5.34
CA HIS A 37 -80.76 -2.13 4.59
C HIS A 37 -81.54 -0.79 4.72
N ARG A 38 -82.23 -0.47 3.62
CA ARG A 38 -83.47 0.33 3.47
C ARG A 38 -83.38 1.87 3.45
N SER A 39 -84.19 2.38 2.52
CA SER A 39 -84.39 3.75 2.07
C SER A 39 -85.69 4.32 2.62
N LEU A 40 -85.80 5.65 2.78
CA LEU A 40 -86.67 6.53 1.95
C LEU A 40 -86.77 7.97 2.49
N SER A 41 -86.60 8.92 1.56
CA SER A 41 -87.34 10.19 1.39
C SER A 41 -87.38 11.31 2.46
N SER A 42 -87.27 12.54 1.92
CA SER A 42 -87.97 13.78 2.33
C SER A 42 -87.24 14.85 3.17
N LEU A 43 -86.84 15.89 2.44
CA LEU A 43 -86.62 17.30 2.79
C LEU A 43 -87.15 17.85 4.14
N ALA A 44 -86.34 18.66 4.82
CA ALA A 44 -86.73 20.01 5.30
C ALA A 44 -85.53 20.90 5.74
N LEU A 45 -85.44 22.09 5.11
CA LEU A 45 -84.98 23.40 5.62
C LEU A 45 -83.60 23.62 6.32
N LEU A 46 -82.82 24.54 5.71
CA LEU A 46 -82.12 25.72 6.32
C LEU A 46 -81.11 25.51 7.47
N SER A 47 -79.98 26.24 7.60
CA SER A 47 -79.34 27.29 6.77
C SER A 47 -77.92 27.60 7.29
N ARG A 48 -77.03 28.11 6.41
CA ARG A 48 -75.85 29.01 6.63
C ARG A 48 -75.37 29.22 8.09
N GLN A 49 -74.07 29.14 8.40
CA GLN A 49 -72.99 29.97 7.84
C GLN A 49 -71.60 29.30 7.94
N CYS A 50 -70.67 29.72 7.08
CA CYS A 50 -69.26 29.34 7.12
C CYS A 50 -68.42 30.59 7.41
N VAL A 51 -67.60 30.55 8.47
CA VAL A 51 -66.51 31.51 8.74
C VAL A 51 -65.35 30.73 9.36
N THR A 52 -64.41 30.27 8.54
CA THR A 52 -63.10 29.80 9.02
C THR A 52 -62.13 30.97 9.06
N GLY A 53 -61.58 31.24 10.24
CA GLY A 53 -60.64 32.35 10.47
C GLY A 53 -59.28 32.11 9.81
N LEU A 54 -58.74 33.17 9.22
CA LEU A 54 -57.38 33.22 8.69
C LEU A 54 -56.39 33.38 9.86
N VAL A 55 -55.51 32.39 10.07
CA VAL A 55 -54.34 32.54 10.95
C VAL A 55 -53.09 32.65 10.08
N LEU A 56 -52.44 33.82 10.10
CA LEU A 56 -51.14 34.01 9.46
C LEU A 56 -50.09 33.21 10.23
N ALA A 57 -49.62 32.12 9.64
CA ALA A 57 -48.33 31.54 10.00
C ALA A 57 -47.23 32.32 9.25
N THR A 58 -46.58 33.26 9.93
CA THR A 58 -45.36 33.90 9.42
C THR A 58 -44.21 32.90 9.45
N THR A 59 -44.06 32.13 8.37
CA THR A 59 -42.84 31.38 8.10
C THR A 59 -41.70 32.36 7.87
N VAL A 60 -40.91 32.59 8.91
CA VAL A 60 -39.59 33.19 8.78
C VAL A 60 -38.72 32.18 8.03
N VAL A 61 -38.71 32.30 6.70
CA VAL A 61 -37.68 31.67 5.88
C VAL A 61 -36.39 32.40 6.22
N VAL A 62 -35.65 31.87 7.20
CA VAL A 62 -34.21 32.12 7.27
C VAL A 62 -33.65 31.46 6.03
N ALA A 63 -33.56 32.25 4.96
CA ALA A 63 -32.73 31.93 3.83
C ALA A 63 -31.29 31.94 4.38
N SER A 64 -30.84 30.79 4.86
CA SER A 64 -29.44 30.47 4.96
C SER A 64 -28.90 30.57 3.53
N SER A 65 -28.48 31.77 3.16
CA SER A 65 -27.50 31.94 2.11
C SER A 65 -26.28 31.19 2.60
N VAL A 66 -26.22 29.90 2.26
CA VAL A 66 -24.96 29.20 2.09
C VAL A 66 -24.26 30.03 1.04
N GLY A 67 -23.45 30.96 1.51
CA GLY A 67 -22.54 31.70 0.67
C GLY A 67 -21.66 30.62 0.06
N VAL A 68 -21.95 30.26 -1.19
CA VAL A 68 -21.01 29.56 -2.04
C VAL A 68 -19.87 30.55 -2.17
N GLN A 69 -18.92 30.47 -1.24
CA GLN A 69 -17.68 31.21 -1.38
C GLN A 69 -17.10 30.71 -2.68
N SER A 70 -17.01 31.63 -3.64
CA SER A 70 -16.30 31.41 -4.90
C SER A 70 -14.97 30.80 -4.53
N VAL A 71 -14.72 29.59 -5.02
CA VAL A 71 -13.46 28.87 -4.80
C VAL A 71 -12.32 29.86 -5.12
N SER A 72 -11.38 29.99 -4.18
CA SER A 72 -10.17 30.77 -4.43
C SER A 72 -9.56 30.30 -5.74
N ALA A 73 -9.25 31.24 -6.64
CA ALA A 73 -8.54 30.93 -7.87
C ALA A 73 -7.32 30.04 -7.57
N ALA A 74 -7.01 29.14 -8.51
CA ALA A 74 -6.06 28.05 -8.30
C ALA A 74 -4.77 28.57 -7.63
N PRO A 75 -4.30 27.91 -6.56
CA PRO A 75 -3.14 28.37 -5.82
C PRO A 75 -1.94 28.48 -6.76
N VAL A 76 -1.09 29.49 -6.53
CA VAL A 76 0.11 29.72 -7.34
C VAL A 76 0.96 28.45 -7.36
N GLY A 77 1.25 27.94 -8.56
CA GLY A 77 1.94 26.67 -8.77
C GLY A 77 1.04 25.48 -9.12
N ALA A 78 -0.28 25.64 -9.11
CA ALA A 78 -1.22 24.64 -9.63
C ALA A 78 -0.92 24.26 -11.09
N SER A 79 -1.04 22.97 -11.39
CA SER A 79 -0.58 22.41 -12.66
C SER A 79 -1.37 21.16 -13.07
N ALA A 80 -1.57 20.98 -14.36
CA ALA A 80 -2.30 19.87 -14.97
C ALA A 80 -1.33 18.80 -15.49
N PHE A 81 -1.67 17.54 -15.29
CA PHE A 81 -0.91 16.38 -15.75
C PHE A 81 -1.10 16.12 -17.25
N HIS A 82 -0.02 15.71 -17.90
CA HIS A 82 0.01 15.25 -19.28
C HIS A 82 0.78 13.93 -19.34
N GLY A 83 0.09 12.85 -19.70
CA GLY A 83 0.71 11.54 -19.87
C GLY A 83 1.49 11.44 -21.18
N VAL A 84 2.68 10.85 -21.14
CA VAL A 84 3.51 10.59 -22.34
C VAL A 84 3.75 9.09 -22.52
N SER A 85 4.21 8.68 -23.71
CA SER A 85 4.71 7.33 -23.90
C SER A 85 5.99 7.13 -23.08
N PRO A 86 6.12 6.05 -22.28
CA PRO A 86 7.28 5.84 -21.42
C PRO A 86 8.61 5.85 -22.19
N LEU A 87 9.57 6.69 -21.76
CA LEU A 87 10.87 6.81 -22.42
C LEU A 87 12.02 7.01 -21.42
N ARG A 88 13.13 6.27 -21.62
CA ARG A 88 14.37 6.47 -20.87
C ARG A 88 15.09 7.74 -21.28
N VAL A 89 15.44 8.58 -20.30
CA VAL A 89 16.24 9.81 -20.49
C VAL A 89 17.60 9.76 -19.79
N PHE A 90 17.83 8.78 -18.91
CA PHE A 90 19.10 8.57 -18.22
C PHE A 90 19.35 7.09 -18.01
N ASP A 91 20.59 6.62 -18.27
CA ASP A 91 21.02 5.24 -18.05
C ASP A 91 22.53 5.23 -17.77
N THR A 92 22.96 4.85 -16.57
CA THR A 92 24.39 4.82 -16.23
C THR A 92 25.08 3.48 -16.53
N ARG A 93 24.35 2.46 -17.01
CA ARG A 93 24.93 1.12 -17.21
C ARG A 93 26.03 1.07 -18.28
N GLY A 94 26.05 2.06 -19.17
CA GLY A 94 27.10 2.26 -20.18
C GLY A 94 28.10 3.38 -19.84
N SER A 95 28.11 3.90 -18.61
CA SER A 95 28.97 5.00 -18.18
C SER A 95 29.53 4.76 -16.77
N ALA A 96 30.14 5.77 -16.15
CA ALA A 96 30.66 5.64 -14.79
C ALA A 96 29.51 5.47 -13.79
N LYS A 97 29.47 4.32 -13.09
CA LYS A 97 28.47 4.07 -12.03
C LYS A 97 28.58 5.17 -10.94
N PRO A 98 27.48 5.85 -10.58
CA PRO A 98 27.44 6.78 -9.47
C PRO A 98 28.02 6.20 -8.17
N GLY A 99 28.87 6.97 -7.49
CA GLY A 99 29.47 6.60 -6.21
C GLY A 99 28.56 6.92 -5.02
N ALA A 100 28.88 6.37 -3.85
CA ALA A 100 28.26 6.79 -2.60
C ALA A 100 28.58 8.28 -2.33
N GLY A 101 27.57 9.04 -1.89
CA GLY A 101 27.66 10.49 -1.68
C GLY A 101 27.60 11.33 -2.96
N SER A 102 27.38 10.73 -4.14
CA SER A 102 27.41 11.45 -5.43
C SER A 102 26.07 12.10 -5.78
N TYR A 103 26.14 13.13 -6.64
CA TYR A 103 25.00 13.87 -7.16
C TYR A 103 25.00 13.82 -8.69
N SER A 104 23.93 13.28 -9.28
CA SER A 104 23.73 13.20 -10.72
C SER A 104 22.65 14.19 -11.17
N PRO A 105 23.01 15.30 -11.85
CA PRO A 105 22.04 16.23 -12.43
C PRO A 105 21.48 15.67 -13.74
N VAL A 106 20.18 15.34 -13.76
CA VAL A 106 19.50 14.77 -14.93
C VAL A 106 18.62 15.83 -15.59
N LEU A 107 18.87 16.13 -16.87
CA LEU A 107 18.01 16.97 -17.69
C LEU A 107 16.73 16.19 -18.05
N ILE A 108 15.57 16.81 -17.84
CA ILE A 108 14.27 16.24 -18.21
C ILE A 108 13.55 17.16 -19.21
N ALA A 109 13.54 18.47 -18.96
CA ALA A 109 12.88 19.42 -19.82
C ALA A 109 13.49 19.44 -21.23
N GLY A 110 12.61 19.43 -22.25
CA GLY A 110 13.00 19.30 -23.66
C GLY A 110 13.23 17.86 -24.12
N LEU A 111 13.18 16.86 -23.22
CA LEU A 111 13.29 15.43 -23.55
C LEU A 111 11.95 14.71 -23.33
N ALA A 112 11.77 13.54 -23.95
CA ALA A 112 10.59 12.67 -23.75
C ALA A 112 9.20 13.34 -23.92
N GLY A 113 9.12 14.42 -24.71
CA GLY A 113 7.88 15.20 -24.87
C GLY A 113 7.57 16.17 -23.72
N VAL A 114 8.45 16.29 -22.73
CA VAL A 114 8.33 17.25 -21.61
C VAL A 114 8.71 18.65 -22.10
N PRO A 115 7.83 19.67 -22.03
CA PRO A 115 8.14 21.02 -22.46
C PRO A 115 9.09 21.73 -21.48
N ASN A 116 9.80 22.75 -21.98
CA ASN A 116 10.67 23.61 -21.15
C ASN A 116 9.91 24.41 -20.07
N SER A 117 8.59 24.51 -20.19
CA SER A 117 7.69 25.16 -19.23
C SER A 117 7.05 24.21 -18.22
N ALA A 118 7.42 22.92 -18.21
CA ALA A 118 6.90 21.96 -17.23
C ALA A 118 7.27 22.38 -15.79
N THR A 119 6.35 22.20 -14.86
CA THR A 119 6.53 22.52 -13.43
C THR A 119 7.06 21.33 -12.65
N ALA A 120 6.55 20.14 -12.93
CA ALA A 120 6.90 18.89 -12.27
C ALA A 120 6.85 17.72 -13.27
N VAL A 121 7.38 16.57 -12.88
CA VAL A 121 7.44 15.37 -13.74
C VAL A 121 7.13 14.11 -12.95
N VAL A 122 6.62 13.09 -13.66
CA VAL A 122 6.47 11.72 -13.16
C VAL A 122 7.51 10.84 -13.82
N LEU A 123 8.38 10.26 -13.00
CA LEU A 123 9.46 9.35 -13.36
C LEU A 123 9.20 7.96 -12.81
N ASN A 124 9.81 6.94 -13.40
CA ASN A 124 10.26 5.77 -12.65
C ASN A 124 11.79 5.84 -12.56
N VAL A 125 12.32 5.76 -11.34
CA VAL A 125 13.77 5.74 -11.09
C VAL A 125 14.14 4.36 -10.60
N THR A 126 15.10 3.72 -11.28
CA THR A 126 15.54 2.36 -10.96
C THR A 126 17.00 2.35 -10.57
N ALA A 127 17.29 1.91 -9.35
CA ALA A 127 18.63 1.54 -8.93
C ALA A 127 18.92 0.08 -9.32
N ILE A 128 20.10 -0.20 -9.87
CA ILE A 128 20.53 -1.53 -10.34
C ILE A 128 21.97 -1.78 -9.90
N ASP A 129 22.29 -3.03 -9.54
CA ASP A 129 23.67 -3.45 -9.24
C ASP A 129 24.29 -2.57 -8.14
N ALA A 130 23.54 -2.43 -7.04
CA ALA A 130 23.94 -1.63 -5.88
C ALA A 130 24.99 -2.34 -5.03
N THR A 131 25.94 -1.60 -4.48
CA THR A 131 27.06 -2.18 -3.71
C THR A 131 26.74 -2.49 -2.24
N GLY A 132 25.49 -2.32 -1.79
CA GLY A 132 25.07 -2.53 -0.41
C GLY A 132 23.72 -1.89 -0.09
N GLU A 133 23.40 -1.80 1.20
CA GLU A 133 22.23 -1.07 1.70
C GLU A 133 22.41 0.45 1.51
N GLY A 134 21.32 1.14 1.17
CA GLY A 134 21.32 2.58 0.92
C GLY A 134 20.06 3.07 0.23
N TYR A 135 20.12 4.23 -0.40
CA TYR A 135 18.98 4.85 -1.06
C TYR A 135 19.39 5.87 -2.14
N VAL A 136 18.40 6.25 -2.96
CA VAL A 136 18.46 7.38 -3.89
C VAL A 136 17.42 8.42 -3.50
N THR A 137 17.82 9.68 -3.40
CA THR A 137 16.93 10.83 -3.18
C THR A 137 16.78 11.59 -4.49
N VAL A 138 15.54 11.86 -4.90
CA VAL A 138 15.22 12.61 -6.12
C VAL A 138 14.61 13.95 -5.72
N TYR A 139 15.21 15.04 -6.17
CA TYR A 139 14.85 16.40 -5.73
C TYR A 139 15.03 17.44 -6.84
N PRO A 140 14.47 18.65 -6.71
CA PRO A 140 14.63 19.70 -7.72
C PRO A 140 16.10 20.15 -7.81
N TRP A 141 16.70 20.14 -8.99
CA TRP A 141 18.11 20.50 -9.14
C TRP A 141 18.39 21.97 -8.76
N GLY A 142 19.49 22.21 -8.04
CA GLY A 142 19.88 23.54 -7.56
C GLY A 142 19.28 23.93 -6.21
N GLU A 143 18.43 23.09 -5.61
CA GLU A 143 18.00 23.20 -4.22
C GLU A 143 18.92 22.38 -3.29
N ALA A 144 18.84 22.64 -1.98
CA ALA A 144 19.53 21.83 -0.98
C ALA A 144 18.97 20.40 -0.97
N LEU A 145 19.83 19.41 -0.71
CA LEU A 145 19.42 18.00 -0.57
C LEU A 145 18.39 17.86 0.57
N PRO A 146 17.13 17.46 0.29
CA PRO A 146 16.15 17.24 1.34
C PRO A 146 16.44 15.94 2.11
N ASN A 147 15.97 15.86 3.36
CA ASN A 147 15.98 14.63 4.15
C ASN A 147 14.83 13.69 3.72
N THR A 148 14.83 13.29 2.45
CA THR A 148 13.85 12.36 1.86
C THR A 148 14.57 11.21 1.14
N SER A 149 13.85 10.14 0.82
CA SER A 149 14.35 9.00 0.04
C SER A 149 13.27 8.49 -0.90
N ASN A 150 13.63 8.14 -2.14
CA ASN A 150 12.71 7.66 -3.16
C ASN A 150 12.93 6.18 -3.47
N VAL A 151 14.18 5.78 -3.73
CA VAL A 151 14.51 4.37 -4.01
C VAL A 151 15.31 3.85 -2.83
N ASN A 152 14.84 2.81 -2.15
CA ASN A 152 15.45 2.28 -0.94
C ASN A 152 15.92 0.84 -1.19
N ILE A 153 17.21 0.61 -0.94
CA ILE A 153 17.97 -0.57 -1.36
C ILE A 153 18.41 -1.30 -0.09
N LYS A 154 18.12 -2.60 0.02
CA LYS A 154 18.45 -3.40 1.21
C LYS A 154 19.67 -4.30 1.03
N THR A 155 19.94 -4.77 -0.19
CA THR A 155 20.98 -5.79 -0.42
C THR A 155 21.87 -5.49 -1.63
N PHE A 156 23.08 -6.08 -1.60
CA PHE A 156 24.01 -6.06 -2.74
C PHE A 156 23.35 -6.65 -4.00
N GLY A 157 23.59 -6.03 -5.15
CA GLY A 157 23.08 -6.48 -6.45
C GLY A 157 21.58 -6.24 -6.68
N GLN A 158 20.83 -5.78 -5.67
CA GLN A 158 19.38 -5.59 -5.77
C GLN A 158 19.01 -4.59 -6.87
N MET A 159 17.88 -4.86 -7.54
CA MET A 159 17.27 -3.93 -8.48
C MET A 159 15.97 -3.39 -7.89
N VAL A 160 15.88 -2.08 -7.69
CA VAL A 160 14.71 -1.44 -7.07
C VAL A 160 14.24 -0.28 -7.95
N PRO A 161 13.09 -0.42 -8.64
CA PRO A 161 12.36 0.69 -9.22
C PRO A 161 11.49 1.37 -8.15
N ASN A 162 11.24 2.66 -8.31
CA ASN A 162 10.10 3.32 -7.71
C ASN A 162 9.62 4.46 -8.62
N LEU A 163 8.31 4.68 -8.66
CA LEU A 163 7.75 5.87 -9.27
C LEU A 163 8.08 7.11 -8.42
N VAL A 164 8.22 8.26 -9.05
CA VAL A 164 8.58 9.53 -8.41
C VAL A 164 7.85 10.67 -9.09
N THR A 165 7.03 11.40 -8.34
CA THR A 165 6.58 12.74 -8.73
C THR A 165 7.51 13.77 -8.11
N VAL A 166 8.08 14.69 -8.89
CA VAL A 166 9.02 15.70 -8.37
C VAL A 166 8.96 17.01 -9.17
N ARG A 167 9.15 18.15 -8.49
CA ARG A 167 9.26 19.48 -9.13
C ARG A 167 10.54 19.58 -9.95
N LEU A 168 10.48 20.25 -11.10
CA LEU A 168 11.69 20.62 -11.84
C LEU A 168 12.45 21.74 -11.14
N GLY A 169 13.78 21.61 -11.10
CA GLY A 169 14.68 22.63 -10.62
C GLY A 169 15.36 23.42 -11.74
N THR A 170 16.46 24.07 -11.39
CA THR A 170 17.21 24.99 -12.25
C THR A 170 17.59 24.35 -13.59
N GLY A 171 17.16 24.99 -14.68
CA GLY A 171 17.44 24.51 -16.03
C GLY A 171 16.67 23.25 -16.44
N GLY A 172 15.51 22.98 -15.82
CA GLY A 172 14.63 21.86 -16.20
C GLY A 172 15.18 20.50 -15.79
N LYS A 173 15.89 20.46 -14.66
CA LYS A 173 16.63 19.30 -14.16
C LYS A 173 16.08 18.77 -12.83
N VAL A 174 16.32 17.49 -12.58
CA VAL A 174 16.23 16.86 -11.26
C VAL A 174 17.62 16.47 -10.79
N GLY A 175 17.86 16.51 -9.48
CA GLY A 175 19.03 15.95 -8.83
C GLY A 175 18.75 14.55 -8.32
N LEU A 176 19.64 13.61 -8.60
CA LEU A 176 19.65 12.27 -8.00
C LEU A 176 20.86 12.19 -7.06
N TYR A 177 20.62 12.11 -5.76
CA TYR A 177 21.66 11.83 -4.76
C TYR A 177 21.69 10.33 -4.47
N SER A 178 22.89 9.73 -4.47
CA SER A 178 23.09 8.30 -4.20
C SER A 178 23.86 8.10 -2.89
N SER A 179 23.22 7.56 -1.85
CA SER A 179 23.92 7.26 -0.59
C SER A 179 24.78 5.99 -0.66
N ILE A 180 24.51 5.11 -1.62
CA ILE A 180 25.30 3.92 -1.97
C ILE A 180 25.61 3.91 -3.47
N SER A 181 26.69 3.25 -3.90
CA SER A 181 26.99 3.14 -5.33
C SER A 181 26.01 2.18 -6.01
N ALA A 182 25.36 2.63 -7.08
CA ALA A 182 24.42 1.86 -7.88
C ALA A 182 24.34 2.45 -9.29
N ASN A 183 23.99 1.63 -10.29
CA ASN A 183 23.59 2.16 -11.59
C ASN A 183 22.19 2.76 -11.49
N LEU A 184 21.95 3.86 -12.21
CA LEU A 184 20.69 4.61 -12.18
C LEU A 184 20.07 4.69 -13.57
N LEU A 185 18.79 4.38 -13.65
CA LEU A 185 17.95 4.53 -14.84
C LEU A 185 16.83 5.52 -14.50
N VAL A 186 16.49 6.41 -15.42
CA VAL A 186 15.36 7.34 -15.29
C VAL A 186 14.47 7.27 -16.53
N ASP A 187 13.23 6.84 -16.31
CA ASP A 187 12.20 6.67 -17.32
C ASP A 187 11.08 7.70 -17.07
N VAL A 188 10.66 8.47 -18.08
CA VAL A 188 9.62 9.52 -17.97
C VAL A 188 8.25 8.96 -18.37
N PHE A 189 7.23 9.15 -17.53
CA PHE A 189 5.85 8.68 -17.75
C PHE A 189 4.83 9.82 -17.95
N GLY A 190 5.16 11.03 -17.49
CA GLY A 190 4.34 12.22 -17.71
C GLY A 190 4.96 13.46 -17.10
N TYR A 191 4.32 14.60 -17.33
CA TYR A 191 4.72 15.88 -16.77
C TYR A 191 3.51 16.70 -16.32
N TYR A 192 3.79 17.74 -15.55
CA TYR A 192 2.83 18.75 -15.15
C TYR A 192 3.18 20.09 -15.79
N SER A 193 2.16 20.81 -16.27
CA SER A 193 2.28 22.18 -16.78
C SER A 193 1.41 23.12 -15.97
N ALA A 194 1.91 24.33 -15.68
CA ALA A 194 1.15 25.36 -14.95
C ALA A 194 -0.24 25.60 -15.59
N SER A 195 -1.29 25.58 -14.77
CA SER A 195 -2.68 25.66 -15.23
C SER A 195 -3.59 26.27 -14.17
N GLY A 196 -4.55 27.08 -14.61
CA GLY A 196 -5.74 27.40 -13.84
C GLY A 196 -6.84 26.36 -14.11
N ALA A 197 -8.11 26.75 -13.97
CA ALA A 197 -9.24 25.88 -14.27
C ALA A 197 -9.14 25.22 -15.66
N THR A 198 -9.24 23.90 -15.72
CA THR A 198 -9.06 23.11 -16.95
C THR A 198 -10.00 21.90 -16.98
N ALA A 199 -10.23 21.35 -18.16
CA ALA A 199 -10.93 20.07 -18.33
C ALA A 199 -9.98 18.89 -18.01
N ALA A 200 -8.84 18.83 -18.71
CA ALA A 200 -7.92 17.71 -18.75
C ALA A 200 -6.78 17.81 -17.73
N GLY A 201 -6.18 16.67 -17.38
CA GLY A 201 -4.98 16.58 -16.55
C GLY A 201 -5.20 16.76 -15.05
N ARG A 202 -6.45 16.71 -14.57
CA ARG A 202 -6.77 16.84 -13.13
C ARG A 202 -6.98 15.47 -12.53
N PHE A 203 -6.42 15.23 -11.35
CA PHE A 203 -6.54 13.96 -10.66
C PHE A 203 -7.93 13.80 -10.02
N ILE A 204 -8.61 12.72 -10.38
CA ILE A 204 -9.80 12.21 -9.70
C ILE A 204 -9.37 11.00 -8.88
N ALA A 205 -9.23 11.20 -7.57
CA ALA A 205 -8.98 10.12 -6.63
C ALA A 205 -10.23 9.25 -6.45
N LEU A 206 -10.04 7.94 -6.30
CA LEU A 206 -11.10 6.97 -6.05
C LEU A 206 -10.81 6.20 -4.76
N THR A 207 -11.83 5.58 -4.17
CA THR A 207 -11.61 4.46 -3.26
C THR A 207 -10.91 3.34 -4.04
N PRO A 208 -9.79 2.78 -3.57
CA PRO A 208 -9.06 1.75 -4.31
C PRO A 208 -9.91 0.54 -4.73
N GLN A 209 -9.78 0.10 -5.99
CA GLN A 209 -10.53 -1.02 -6.56
C GLN A 209 -9.61 -2.03 -7.28
N ARG A 210 -9.70 -3.31 -6.90
CA ARG A 210 -9.03 -4.42 -7.61
C ARG A 210 -9.68 -4.62 -8.97
N LEU A 211 -8.93 -4.37 -10.05
CA LEU A 211 -9.40 -4.52 -11.43
C LEU A 211 -8.83 -5.76 -12.13
N LEU A 212 -7.66 -6.24 -11.71
CA LEU A 212 -7.02 -7.44 -12.23
C LEU A 212 -6.42 -8.25 -11.09
N ASP A 213 -6.66 -9.55 -11.09
CA ASP A 213 -6.04 -10.54 -10.20
C ASP A 213 -5.84 -11.81 -11.02
N THR A 214 -4.59 -12.13 -11.38
CA THR A 214 -4.32 -13.31 -12.24
C THR A 214 -4.21 -14.62 -11.45
N ARG A 215 -4.18 -14.55 -10.11
CA ARG A 215 -3.88 -15.71 -9.25
C ARG A 215 -4.91 -16.81 -9.47
N GLY A 216 -4.42 -18.05 -9.60
CA GLY A 216 -5.27 -19.26 -9.73
C GLY A 216 -6.15 -19.33 -10.98
N SER A 217 -6.04 -18.37 -11.91
CA SER A 217 -6.97 -18.22 -13.04
C SER A 217 -6.29 -17.83 -14.37
N ALA A 218 -5.23 -17.02 -14.33
CA ALA A 218 -4.59 -16.45 -15.52
C ALA A 218 -3.08 -16.18 -15.33
N THR A 219 -2.37 -16.99 -14.53
CA THR A 219 -0.94 -16.81 -14.24
C THR A 219 -0.10 -16.65 -15.51
N VAL A 220 0.69 -15.58 -15.55
CA VAL A 220 1.37 -15.12 -16.76
C VAL A 220 2.68 -15.89 -16.94
N GLY A 221 2.89 -16.41 -18.16
CA GLY A 221 4.12 -17.10 -18.53
C GLY A 221 5.29 -16.14 -18.82
N GLU A 222 6.47 -16.70 -19.09
CA GLU A 222 7.61 -15.95 -19.58
C GLU A 222 7.28 -15.28 -20.94
N ASN A 223 7.62 -13.99 -21.10
CA ASN A 223 7.21 -13.15 -22.23
C ASN A 223 5.68 -12.98 -22.40
N GLY A 224 4.88 -13.38 -21.40
CA GLY A 224 3.43 -13.23 -21.44
C GLY A 224 3.00 -11.77 -21.29
N VAL A 225 1.85 -11.44 -21.88
CA VAL A 225 1.19 -10.14 -21.73
C VAL A 225 -0.21 -10.36 -21.16
N VAL A 226 -0.56 -9.62 -20.12
CA VAL A 226 -1.94 -9.55 -19.60
C VAL A 226 -2.48 -8.14 -19.79
N ARG A 227 -3.74 -8.03 -20.24
CA ARG A 227 -4.40 -6.74 -20.51
C ARG A 227 -5.33 -6.37 -19.37
N LEU A 228 -5.16 -5.16 -18.84
CA LEU A 228 -6.21 -4.45 -18.14
C LEU A 228 -7.03 -3.67 -19.17
N SER A 229 -8.26 -4.10 -19.42
CA SER A 229 -9.24 -3.34 -20.21
C SER A 229 -9.53 -1.98 -19.57
N MET A 230 -10.00 -1.01 -20.37
CA MET A 230 -10.43 0.30 -19.84
C MET A 230 -11.40 0.15 -18.65
N PRO A 231 -11.10 0.74 -17.47
CA PRO A 231 -11.94 0.59 -16.29
C PRO A 231 -13.33 1.22 -16.47
N ALA A 232 -14.36 0.57 -15.94
CA ALA A 232 -15.72 1.13 -15.93
C ALA A 232 -15.74 2.48 -15.19
N GLY A 233 -16.43 3.47 -15.76
CA GLY A 233 -16.50 4.83 -15.21
C GLY A 233 -15.29 5.73 -15.49
N VAL A 234 -14.20 5.22 -16.08
CA VAL A 234 -13.07 6.06 -16.51
C VAL A 234 -13.22 6.44 -18.00
N PRO A 235 -13.22 7.74 -18.36
CA PRO A 235 -13.31 8.17 -19.76
C PRO A 235 -12.16 7.66 -20.62
N ALA A 236 -12.46 7.23 -21.86
CA ALA A 236 -11.46 6.71 -22.81
C ALA A 236 -10.41 7.75 -23.27
N ASN A 237 -10.64 9.05 -23.04
CA ASN A 237 -9.70 10.14 -23.28
C ASN A 237 -8.95 10.59 -22.01
N THR A 238 -8.92 9.77 -20.96
CA THR A 238 -8.12 9.99 -19.74
C THR A 238 -6.65 10.27 -20.07
N GLU A 239 -6.05 11.22 -19.35
CA GLU A 239 -4.62 11.55 -19.49
C GLU A 239 -3.71 10.53 -18.79
N GLY A 240 -4.26 9.72 -17.88
CA GLY A 240 -3.53 8.66 -17.19
C GLY A 240 -4.38 7.88 -16.19
N LEU A 241 -4.07 6.59 -16.03
CA LEU A 241 -4.54 5.79 -14.91
C LEU A 241 -3.49 5.82 -13.80
N VAL A 242 -3.92 5.91 -12.54
CA VAL A 242 -3.07 5.77 -11.36
C VAL A 242 -3.35 4.40 -10.74
N LEU A 243 -2.42 3.47 -10.92
CA LEU A 243 -2.59 2.05 -10.61
C LEU A 243 -1.58 1.64 -9.54
N ASN A 244 -1.99 1.01 -8.45
CA ASN A 244 -1.04 0.23 -7.65
C ASN A 244 -0.93 -1.15 -8.28
N VAL A 245 0.28 -1.54 -8.68
CA VAL A 245 0.55 -2.83 -9.32
C VAL A 245 1.39 -3.65 -8.36
N THR A 246 0.95 -4.88 -8.07
CA THR A 246 1.68 -5.82 -7.21
C THR A 246 1.98 -7.10 -7.99
N ALA A 247 3.25 -7.44 -8.13
CA ALA A 247 3.67 -8.75 -8.60
C ALA A 247 3.62 -9.73 -7.43
N VAL A 248 3.05 -10.92 -7.65
CA VAL A 248 2.94 -12.04 -6.69
C VAL A 248 3.35 -13.33 -7.38
N ASN A 249 3.75 -14.37 -6.63
CA ASN A 249 4.26 -15.63 -7.20
C ASN A 249 5.37 -15.41 -8.25
N SER A 250 6.18 -14.36 -8.06
CA SER A 250 7.08 -13.84 -9.09
C SER A 250 8.15 -14.85 -9.49
N ARG A 251 8.51 -14.89 -10.77
CA ARG A 251 9.54 -15.79 -11.29
C ARG A 251 10.81 -15.00 -11.65
N LEU A 252 11.90 -15.74 -11.84
CA LEU A 252 13.15 -15.26 -12.42
C LEU A 252 13.47 -16.11 -13.66
N ARG A 253 14.15 -15.53 -14.66
CA ARG A 253 14.75 -16.32 -15.74
C ARG A 253 16.11 -16.88 -15.31
N THR A 254 16.74 -17.63 -16.22
CA THR A 254 18.10 -18.19 -16.08
C THR A 254 19.21 -17.13 -15.93
N ASP A 255 18.93 -15.87 -16.30
CA ASP A 255 19.83 -14.73 -16.05
C ASP A 255 19.75 -14.18 -14.61
N GLY A 256 18.84 -14.72 -13.78
CA GLY A 256 18.63 -14.32 -12.40
C GLY A 256 17.65 -13.16 -12.21
N PHE A 257 16.96 -12.71 -13.26
CA PHE A 257 16.13 -11.50 -13.23
C PHE A 257 14.68 -11.72 -13.65
N GLY A 258 13.80 -10.85 -13.17
CA GLY A 258 12.41 -10.73 -13.57
C GLY A 258 11.97 -9.27 -13.53
N TYR A 259 11.04 -8.87 -14.39
CA TYR A 259 10.42 -7.55 -14.33
C TYR A 259 9.05 -7.53 -15.01
N TRP A 260 8.28 -6.47 -14.73
CA TRP A 260 7.03 -6.15 -15.39
C TRP A 260 7.09 -4.75 -16.02
N THR A 261 6.52 -4.59 -17.21
CA THR A 261 6.38 -3.29 -17.90
C THR A 261 4.91 -3.01 -18.19
N ALA A 262 4.43 -1.83 -17.82
CA ALA A 262 3.09 -1.33 -18.12
C ALA A 262 3.13 -0.30 -19.26
N TYR A 263 2.30 -0.47 -20.28
CA TYR A 263 2.29 0.39 -21.47
C TYR A 263 0.89 0.48 -22.11
N PRO A 264 0.62 1.49 -22.95
CA PRO A 264 -0.71 1.65 -23.57
C PRO A 264 -1.05 0.43 -24.41
N ALA A 265 -2.25 -0.15 -24.22
CA ALA A 265 -2.58 -1.43 -24.83
C ALA A 265 -2.51 -1.41 -26.37
N GLY A 266 -1.88 -2.43 -26.96
CA GLY A 266 -1.65 -2.55 -28.40
C GLY A 266 -0.51 -1.69 -28.96
N GLN A 267 0.25 -0.97 -28.12
CA GLN A 267 1.51 -0.33 -28.51
C GLN A 267 2.71 -1.26 -28.28
N GLY A 268 3.89 -0.87 -28.76
CA GLY A 268 5.13 -1.55 -28.40
C GLY A 268 5.49 -1.32 -26.92
N GLN A 269 5.98 -2.36 -26.24
CA GLN A 269 6.35 -2.34 -24.82
C GLN A 269 7.33 -1.22 -24.43
N GLY A 270 8.22 -0.82 -25.33
CA GLY A 270 9.31 0.10 -25.03
C GLY A 270 10.46 -0.58 -24.27
N THR A 271 11.24 0.21 -23.51
CA THR A 271 12.49 -0.22 -22.85
C THR A 271 12.48 -0.01 -21.33
N THR A 272 11.32 0.38 -20.79
CA THR A 272 11.10 0.72 -19.38
C THR A 272 10.66 -0.51 -18.57
N SER A 273 10.85 -0.47 -17.25
CA SER A 273 10.25 -1.45 -16.32
C SER A 273 9.62 -0.72 -15.14
N ASN A 274 8.57 -1.30 -14.58
CA ASN A 274 7.82 -0.72 -13.46
C ASN A 274 8.04 -1.52 -12.17
N LEU A 275 8.12 -2.85 -12.24
CA LEU A 275 8.46 -3.71 -11.11
C LEU A 275 9.66 -4.56 -11.50
N ASN A 276 10.65 -4.69 -10.62
CA ASN A 276 11.80 -5.57 -10.82
C ASN A 276 11.83 -6.60 -9.70
N ILE A 277 12.07 -7.85 -10.07
CA ILE A 277 12.05 -9.01 -9.18
C ILE A 277 13.49 -9.41 -8.88
N SER A 278 13.80 -9.54 -7.59
CA SER A 278 15.12 -9.91 -7.05
C SER A 278 15.16 -11.34 -6.48
N SER A 279 14.01 -11.97 -6.25
CA SER A 279 13.90 -13.37 -5.81
C SER A 279 12.64 -14.06 -6.37
N ALA A 280 12.73 -15.37 -6.63
CA ALA A 280 11.55 -16.16 -6.94
C ALA A 280 10.58 -16.19 -5.73
N GLY A 281 9.28 -16.20 -6.00
CA GLY A 281 8.22 -16.08 -5.00
C GLY A 281 7.96 -14.66 -4.50
N GLN A 282 8.84 -13.69 -4.80
CA GLN A 282 8.77 -12.33 -4.24
C GLN A 282 7.41 -11.68 -4.50
N THR A 283 6.85 -11.08 -3.46
CA THR A 283 5.73 -10.15 -3.56
C THR A 283 6.24 -8.72 -3.42
N ILE A 284 6.03 -7.89 -4.44
CA ILE A 284 6.48 -6.49 -4.46
C ILE A 284 5.50 -5.63 -5.25
N ALA A 285 5.33 -4.39 -4.83
CA ALA A 285 4.46 -3.42 -5.47
C ALA A 285 5.23 -2.16 -5.90
N ASN A 286 4.74 -1.53 -6.96
CA ASN A 286 5.07 -0.16 -7.34
C ASN A 286 3.83 0.49 -7.96
N GLN A 287 3.59 1.77 -7.68
CA GLN A 287 2.54 2.53 -8.32
C GLN A 287 2.97 2.88 -9.74
N VAL A 288 2.04 2.78 -10.67
CA VAL A 288 2.22 3.03 -12.08
C VAL A 288 1.25 4.11 -12.49
N ILE A 289 1.78 5.19 -13.05
CA ILE A 289 1.00 6.19 -13.77
C ILE A 289 1.28 6.00 -15.25
N VAL A 290 0.24 5.65 -16.02
CA VAL A 290 0.38 5.34 -17.45
C VAL A 290 -0.82 5.89 -18.22
N LYS A 291 -0.58 6.51 -19.38
CA LYS A 291 -1.63 6.90 -20.31
C LYS A 291 -2.15 5.65 -21.03
N PRO A 292 -3.41 5.23 -20.84
CA PRO A 292 -3.94 4.06 -21.53
C PRO A 292 -4.16 4.35 -23.01
N SER A 293 -4.29 3.30 -23.82
CA SER A 293 -4.92 3.43 -25.13
C SER A 293 -6.44 3.32 -24.99
N ALA A 294 -7.18 3.49 -26.08
CA ALA A 294 -8.64 3.31 -26.09
C ALA A 294 -9.09 1.88 -25.65
N THR A 295 -8.19 0.90 -25.64
CA THR A 295 -8.47 -0.47 -25.17
C THR A 295 -7.90 -0.79 -23.78
N GLY A 296 -7.13 0.11 -23.18
CA GLY A 296 -6.62 -0.01 -21.81
C GLY A 296 -5.08 -0.02 -21.70
N VAL A 297 -4.55 -0.88 -20.83
CA VAL A 297 -3.13 -1.02 -20.50
C VAL A 297 -2.70 -2.48 -20.66
N ASP A 298 -1.57 -2.70 -21.34
CA ASP A 298 -0.91 -4.01 -21.40
C ASP A 298 0.20 -4.08 -20.35
N PHE A 299 0.30 -5.24 -19.69
CA PHE A 299 1.36 -5.58 -18.74
C PHE A 299 2.16 -6.76 -19.29
N TYR A 300 3.39 -6.50 -19.72
CA TYR A 300 4.33 -7.55 -20.10
C TYR A 300 5.06 -8.11 -18.88
N SER A 301 5.21 -9.43 -18.82
CA SER A 301 6.03 -10.14 -17.84
C SER A 301 7.29 -10.69 -18.48
N TYR A 302 8.46 -10.30 -17.97
CA TYR A 302 9.73 -10.86 -18.44
C TYR A 302 9.84 -12.34 -18.04
N ALA A 303 9.77 -12.65 -16.75
CA ALA A 303 9.98 -14.01 -16.23
C ALA A 303 8.69 -14.81 -15.99
N GLY A 304 7.52 -14.16 -16.02
CA GLY A 304 6.26 -14.73 -15.59
C GLY A 304 6.01 -14.57 -14.08
N GLY A 305 4.82 -15.00 -13.66
CA GLY A 305 4.29 -14.81 -12.31
C GLY A 305 2.84 -14.34 -12.36
N ASP A 306 2.32 -13.90 -11.23
CA ASP A 306 0.98 -13.33 -11.10
C ASP A 306 1.02 -11.82 -10.91
N LEU A 307 -0.05 -11.14 -11.32
CA LEU A 307 -0.19 -9.69 -11.22
C LEU A 307 -1.53 -9.32 -10.57
N LEU A 308 -1.45 -8.37 -9.65
CA LEU A 308 -2.57 -7.66 -9.05
C LEU A 308 -2.53 -6.22 -9.52
N VAL A 309 -3.67 -5.66 -9.92
CA VAL A 309 -3.77 -4.24 -10.30
C VAL A 309 -4.96 -3.61 -9.60
N ASP A 310 -4.67 -2.64 -8.74
CA ASP A 310 -5.65 -1.82 -8.02
C ASP A 310 -5.68 -0.40 -8.61
N LEU A 311 -6.86 0.10 -8.99
CA LEU A 311 -7.05 1.48 -9.45
C LEU A 311 -7.19 2.43 -8.26
N MET A 312 -6.30 3.42 -8.16
CA MET A 312 -6.32 4.48 -7.13
C MET A 312 -7.06 5.74 -7.60
N GLY A 313 -7.12 5.95 -8.92
CA GLY A 313 -7.71 7.14 -9.54
C GLY A 313 -7.25 7.33 -10.99
N TYR A 314 -7.63 8.45 -11.60
CA TYR A 314 -7.28 8.76 -12.99
C TYR A 314 -7.13 10.26 -13.21
N TYR A 315 -6.48 10.66 -14.31
CA TYR A 315 -6.38 12.05 -14.74
C TYR A 315 -7.41 12.37 -15.82
N THR A 316 -8.21 13.42 -15.61
CA THR A 316 -9.31 13.77 -16.52
C THR A 316 -8.85 13.97 -17.97
N GLY A 317 -9.73 13.60 -18.91
CA GLY A 317 -9.57 13.92 -20.32
C GLY A 317 -10.14 15.28 -20.72
N THR A 318 -9.97 15.65 -21.99
CA THR A 318 -10.49 16.89 -22.60
C THR A 318 -12.02 17.04 -22.58
N GLY A 319 -12.75 15.96 -22.31
CA GLY A 319 -14.22 15.94 -22.23
C GLY A 319 -14.79 16.14 -20.82
N ALA A 320 -13.95 16.37 -19.80
CA ALA A 320 -14.41 16.62 -18.44
C ALA A 320 -14.82 18.08 -18.21
N GLU A 321 -15.61 18.33 -17.16
CA GLU A 321 -16.04 19.67 -16.74
C GLU A 321 -14.83 20.54 -16.32
N VAL A 322 -14.77 21.81 -16.72
CA VAL A 322 -13.65 22.71 -16.40
C VAL A 322 -13.69 23.17 -14.94
N LYS A 323 -12.72 22.75 -14.11
CA LYS A 323 -12.52 23.24 -12.71
C LYS A 323 -11.05 23.26 -12.32
N GLU A 324 -10.78 23.70 -11.10
CA GLU A 324 -9.46 23.70 -10.45
C GLU A 324 -9.24 22.46 -9.56
N ASP A 325 -10.32 21.84 -9.07
CA ASP A 325 -10.26 20.57 -8.32
C ASP A 325 -9.48 19.50 -9.09
N GLY A 326 -8.52 18.87 -8.41
CA GLY A 326 -7.62 17.85 -8.96
C GLY A 326 -6.37 18.40 -9.66
N LEU A 327 -6.15 19.72 -9.73
CA LEU A 327 -4.84 20.27 -10.15
C LEU A 327 -3.76 19.95 -9.12
N PHE A 328 -2.56 19.62 -9.59
CA PHE A 328 -1.40 19.31 -8.74
C PHE A 328 -0.59 20.54 -8.37
N VAL A 329 -0.22 20.65 -7.10
CA VAL A 329 0.68 21.66 -6.56
C VAL A 329 1.93 20.94 -6.03
N PRO A 330 3.08 21.02 -6.75
CA PRO A 330 4.32 20.42 -6.29
C PRO A 330 4.90 21.19 -5.10
N VAL A 331 5.48 20.48 -4.14
CA VAL A 331 6.21 21.07 -3.00
C VAL A 331 7.68 20.64 -3.02
N SER A 332 8.55 21.30 -2.24
CA SER A 332 9.90 20.78 -2.04
C SER A 332 9.84 19.51 -1.17
N PRO A 333 10.55 18.41 -1.52
CA PRO A 333 10.40 17.13 -0.85
C PRO A 333 10.61 17.24 0.67
N THR A 334 9.65 16.76 1.45
CA THR A 334 9.63 16.91 2.91
C THR A 334 9.23 15.60 3.58
N ARG A 335 9.86 15.25 4.70
CA ARG A 335 9.47 14.10 5.52
C ARG A 335 8.26 14.43 6.39
N LEU A 336 7.20 13.63 6.31
CA LEU A 336 5.99 13.73 7.12
C LEU A 336 5.98 12.78 8.33
N LEU A 337 6.58 11.59 8.18
CA LEU A 337 6.66 10.59 9.24
C LEU A 337 7.97 9.80 9.10
N ASP A 338 8.58 9.46 10.23
CA ASP A 338 9.58 8.41 10.32
C ASP A 338 9.42 7.75 11.69
N THR A 339 8.79 6.56 11.73
CA THR A 339 8.45 5.89 13.00
C THR A 339 9.66 5.52 13.85
N ARG A 340 10.85 5.53 13.23
CA ARG A 340 12.17 5.27 13.83
C ARG A 340 12.76 6.48 14.53
N SER A 341 11.99 7.56 14.71
CA SER A 341 12.44 8.81 15.31
C SER A 341 11.28 9.61 15.92
N SER A 342 11.58 10.53 16.83
CA SER A 342 10.61 11.48 17.38
C SER A 342 10.60 12.80 16.60
N PRO A 343 9.44 13.46 16.40
CA PRO A 343 8.11 13.07 16.85
C PRO A 343 7.42 12.06 15.91
N ASN A 344 6.73 11.09 16.49
CA ASN A 344 5.93 10.06 15.82
C ASN A 344 4.60 9.91 16.59
N PRO A 345 3.42 9.89 15.94
CA PRO A 345 2.13 9.71 16.62
C PRO A 345 1.99 8.41 17.43
N LEU A 346 2.82 7.40 17.15
CA LEU A 346 2.84 6.12 17.88
C LEU A 346 3.70 6.15 19.15
N GLY A 347 4.52 7.18 19.35
CA GLY A 347 5.55 7.24 20.38
C GLY A 347 6.98 7.20 19.81
N GLU A 348 7.97 7.50 20.65
CA GLU A 348 9.37 7.53 20.26
C GLU A 348 9.87 6.12 19.88
N ASN A 349 10.41 5.98 18.66
CA ASN A 349 10.92 4.72 18.08
C ASN A 349 9.88 3.58 17.96
N VAL A 350 8.58 3.89 18.04
CA VAL A 350 7.49 2.90 17.94
C VAL A 350 7.09 2.66 16.48
N ALA A 351 7.46 1.48 15.97
CA ALA A 351 6.99 0.94 14.69
C ALA A 351 5.48 0.63 14.70
N LEU A 352 4.87 0.37 13.54
CA LEU A 352 3.53 -0.24 13.52
C LEU A 352 3.59 -1.72 13.89
N HIS A 353 2.63 -2.17 14.69
CA HIS A 353 2.44 -3.57 15.02
C HIS A 353 1.43 -4.24 14.07
N HIS A 354 1.15 -5.53 14.31
CA HIS A 354 0.11 -6.26 13.59
C HIS A 354 -1.23 -5.56 13.74
N GLU A 355 -1.91 -5.35 12.62
CA GLU A 355 -3.18 -4.62 12.46
C GLU A 355 -3.22 -3.15 12.92
N TRP A 356 -2.08 -2.58 13.33
CA TRP A 356 -2.04 -1.18 13.75
C TRP A 356 -2.25 -0.23 12.58
N THR A 357 -2.82 0.94 12.89
CA THR A 357 -2.98 2.04 11.93
C THR A 357 -2.47 3.34 12.53
N VAL A 358 -1.66 4.08 11.78
CA VAL A 358 -1.29 5.47 12.13
C VAL A 358 -2.00 6.43 11.19
N GLU A 359 -2.55 7.52 11.72
CA GLU A 359 -3.04 8.66 10.93
C GLU A 359 -2.02 9.80 11.00
N VAL A 360 -1.70 10.39 9.85
CA VAL A 360 -0.79 11.53 9.72
C VAL A 360 -1.53 12.70 9.09
N GLY A 361 -1.63 13.80 9.83
CA GLY A 361 -2.21 15.05 9.35
C GLY A 361 -1.34 15.69 8.27
N THR A 362 -1.93 16.03 7.13
CA THR A 362 -1.24 16.67 6.00
C THR A 362 -1.41 18.19 5.97
N ALA A 363 -2.49 18.71 6.57
CA ALA A 363 -2.79 20.14 6.64
C ALA A 363 -1.64 20.93 7.31
N THR A 364 -1.27 22.07 6.74
CA THR A 364 -0.14 22.94 7.17
C THR A 364 1.26 22.33 7.10
N GLN A 365 1.41 21.06 6.73
CA GLN A 365 2.71 20.42 6.53
C GLN A 365 3.25 20.67 5.12
N ALA A 366 4.58 20.81 4.98
CA ALA A 366 5.27 20.87 3.68
C ALA A 366 4.72 21.88 2.65
N GLY A 367 4.09 22.98 3.08
CA GLY A 367 3.47 23.96 2.18
C GLY A 367 2.05 23.59 1.70
N ILE A 368 1.41 22.58 2.27
CA ILE A 368 -0.01 22.27 2.07
C ILE A 368 -0.85 23.25 2.89
N PRO A 369 -1.93 23.84 2.33
CA PRO A 369 -2.85 24.70 3.09
C PRO A 369 -3.58 23.94 4.22
N SER A 370 -4.22 24.68 5.12
CA SER A 370 -5.04 24.09 6.20
C SER A 370 -6.32 23.42 5.70
N THR A 371 -6.80 23.80 4.51
CA THR A 371 -7.96 23.25 3.81
C THR A 371 -7.70 23.26 2.29
N GLY A 372 -8.47 22.50 1.52
CA GLY A 372 -8.39 22.55 0.05
C GLY A 372 -7.36 21.63 -0.60
N ALA A 373 -6.79 20.66 0.14
CA ALA A 373 -6.07 19.52 -0.42
C ALA A 373 -6.96 18.26 -0.44
N SER A 374 -7.33 17.79 -1.63
CA SER A 374 -8.21 16.63 -1.87
C SER A 374 -7.47 15.29 -1.96
N ALA A 375 -6.20 15.34 -2.32
CA ALA A 375 -5.29 14.21 -2.45
C ALA A 375 -3.83 14.65 -2.22
N VAL A 376 -2.93 13.70 -2.04
CA VAL A 376 -1.47 13.91 -1.92
C VAL A 376 -0.69 12.96 -2.82
N ALA A 377 0.55 13.36 -3.17
CA ALA A 377 1.55 12.51 -3.79
C ALA A 377 2.72 12.28 -2.80
N LEU A 378 2.85 11.04 -2.35
CA LEU A 378 3.81 10.61 -1.33
C LEU A 378 4.86 9.66 -1.94
N ASN A 379 6.01 9.54 -1.28
CA ASN A 379 6.73 8.27 -1.24
C ASN A 379 6.56 7.65 0.15
N VAL A 380 6.15 6.39 0.21
CA VAL A 380 6.09 5.61 1.44
C VAL A 380 7.20 4.58 1.36
N THR A 381 7.97 4.41 2.43
CA THR A 381 8.93 3.32 2.55
C THR A 381 8.59 2.50 3.77
N MET A 382 8.27 1.24 3.52
CA MET A 382 8.19 0.21 4.54
C MET A 382 9.62 -0.30 4.80
N THR A 383 10.07 -0.33 6.04
CA THR A 383 11.41 -0.84 6.41
C THR A 383 11.37 -1.56 7.77
N ARG A 384 12.36 -2.43 8.02
CA ARG A 384 12.40 -3.31 9.20
C ARG A 384 11.07 -4.07 9.38
N SER A 385 10.48 -4.61 8.30
CA SER A 385 9.26 -5.43 8.42
C SER A 385 9.46 -6.55 9.43
N HIS A 386 8.46 -6.82 10.28
CA HIS A 386 8.59 -7.85 11.30
C HIS A 386 8.31 -9.25 10.75
N GLY A 387 7.70 -9.34 9.56
CA GLY A 387 7.27 -10.59 8.93
C GLY A 387 6.74 -10.41 7.52
N GLU A 388 6.02 -11.43 7.04
CA GLU A 388 5.21 -11.32 5.83
C GLU A 388 4.03 -10.35 6.07
N GLY A 389 3.67 -9.57 5.06
CA GLY A 389 2.50 -8.73 5.14
C GLY A 389 2.52 -7.56 4.17
N TYR A 390 1.77 -6.52 4.52
CA TYR A 390 1.58 -5.37 3.65
C TYR A 390 1.22 -4.11 4.43
N VAL A 391 1.34 -2.97 3.74
CA VAL A 391 0.87 -1.67 4.18
C VAL A 391 -0.22 -1.20 3.23
N THR A 392 -1.36 -0.79 3.78
CA THR A 392 -2.47 -0.17 3.04
C THR A 392 -2.55 1.31 3.40
N VAL A 393 -2.52 2.17 2.40
CA VAL A 393 -2.58 3.62 2.57
C VAL A 393 -3.91 4.14 2.01
N TYR A 394 -4.59 5.00 2.74
CA TYR A 394 -5.95 5.45 2.42
C TYR A 394 -6.30 6.77 3.12
N SER A 395 -7.46 7.37 2.78
CA SER A 395 -7.88 8.65 3.39
C SER A 395 -8.24 8.48 4.88
N ALA A 396 -7.70 9.35 5.73
CA ALA A 396 -7.89 9.24 7.18
C ALA A 396 -9.37 9.33 7.58
N GLY A 397 -9.80 8.40 8.45
CA GLY A 397 -11.20 8.25 8.86
C GLY A 397 -12.15 7.75 7.77
N SER A 398 -11.66 7.06 6.74
CA SER A 398 -12.49 6.23 5.85
C SER A 398 -12.38 4.74 6.21
N LEU A 399 -13.21 3.88 5.60
CA LEU A 399 -13.06 2.44 5.73
C LEU A 399 -11.81 1.97 4.96
N ARG A 400 -10.99 1.13 5.60
CA ARG A 400 -9.78 0.56 4.98
C ARG A 400 -10.15 -0.23 3.71
N PRO A 401 -9.56 0.08 2.54
CA PRO A 401 -9.79 -0.69 1.33
C PRO A 401 -9.10 -2.07 1.41
N GLY A 402 -9.54 -3.02 0.57
CA GLY A 402 -8.94 -4.35 0.48
C GLY A 402 -7.63 -4.43 -0.33
N SER A 403 -7.16 -3.31 -0.88
CA SER A 403 -5.90 -3.21 -1.62
C SER A 403 -4.71 -3.03 -0.67
N SER A 404 -3.51 -3.33 -1.16
CA SER A 404 -2.24 -2.97 -0.49
C SER A 404 -1.45 -2.02 -1.37
N ASN A 405 -0.57 -1.24 -0.76
CA ASN A 405 0.37 -0.34 -1.45
C ASN A 405 1.80 -0.87 -1.37
N LEU A 406 2.24 -1.39 -0.22
CA LEU A 406 3.57 -1.97 -0.03
C LEU A 406 3.45 -3.39 0.50
N ASN A 407 4.40 -4.25 0.16
CA ASN A 407 4.35 -5.67 0.51
C ASN A 407 5.71 -6.17 1.00
N ALA A 408 5.68 -7.05 1.99
CA ALA A 408 6.82 -7.78 2.53
C ALA A 408 6.56 -9.28 2.32
N ASP A 409 7.49 -9.95 1.64
CA ASP A 409 7.51 -11.41 1.47
C ASP A 409 8.29 -12.12 2.59
N LYS A 410 8.79 -11.36 3.58
CA LYS A 410 9.51 -11.81 4.79
C LYS A 410 9.85 -10.63 5.70
N ALA A 411 10.43 -10.94 6.86
CA ALA A 411 11.01 -9.94 7.74
C ALA A 411 12.25 -9.22 7.17
N GLY A 412 12.53 -8.02 7.67
CA GLY A 412 13.69 -7.21 7.30
C GLY A 412 13.60 -6.58 5.90
N VAL A 413 12.47 -6.73 5.20
CA VAL A 413 12.24 -6.10 3.90
C VAL A 413 12.30 -4.59 4.04
N THR A 414 12.91 -3.95 3.05
CA THR A 414 12.77 -2.52 2.80
C THR A 414 12.24 -2.35 1.38
N ALA A 415 11.09 -1.71 1.26
CA ALA A 415 10.38 -1.51 0.01
C ALA A 415 9.84 -0.07 -0.04
N PRO A 416 10.28 0.77 -0.99
CA PRO A 416 9.62 2.02 -1.30
C PRO A 416 8.39 1.79 -2.20
N ASN A 417 7.42 2.70 -2.15
CA ASN A 417 6.42 2.86 -3.19
C ASN A 417 5.88 4.31 -3.21
N HIS A 418 5.74 4.88 -4.39
CA HIS A 418 4.94 6.08 -4.61
C HIS A 418 3.48 5.84 -4.26
N VAL A 419 2.85 6.80 -3.58
CA VAL A 419 1.45 6.70 -3.19
C VAL A 419 0.74 8.02 -3.48
N GLN A 420 -0.04 8.01 -4.55
CA GLN A 420 -0.99 9.07 -4.87
C GLN A 420 -2.43 8.62 -4.61
N LEU A 421 -3.13 9.30 -3.69
CA LEU A 421 -4.51 8.99 -3.27
C LEU A 421 -5.19 10.14 -2.51
N ALA A 422 -6.50 10.00 -2.26
CA ALA A 422 -7.33 10.97 -1.56
C ALA A 422 -6.90 11.20 -0.10
N THR A 423 -6.97 12.44 0.37
CA THR A 423 -6.86 12.80 1.78
C THR A 423 -8.23 12.73 2.46
N GLY A 424 -8.23 12.42 3.75
CA GLY A 424 -9.36 12.68 4.65
C GLY A 424 -9.18 14.01 5.37
N THR A 425 -10.22 14.49 6.06
CA THR A 425 -10.14 15.70 6.91
C THR A 425 -9.12 15.58 8.05
N ARG A 426 -8.68 14.35 8.40
CA ARG A 426 -7.57 14.07 9.33
C ARG A 426 -6.23 13.72 8.63
N GLY A 427 -6.14 13.84 7.31
CA GLY A 427 -4.95 13.50 6.52
C GLY A 427 -4.97 12.09 5.91
N VAL A 428 -3.94 11.28 6.16
CA VAL A 428 -3.74 9.96 5.53
C VAL A 428 -3.59 8.87 6.60
N SER A 429 -4.26 7.73 6.42
CA SER A 429 -4.08 6.52 7.23
C SER A 429 -3.07 5.57 6.59
N PHE A 430 -2.23 4.95 7.42
CA PHE A 430 -1.33 3.87 7.06
C PHE A 430 -1.61 2.69 7.99
N TYR A 431 -2.25 1.65 7.45
CA TYR A 431 -2.48 0.38 8.13
C TYR A 431 -1.32 -0.58 7.84
N SER A 432 -0.84 -1.32 8.84
CA SER A 432 0.13 -2.40 8.67
C SER A 432 -0.49 -3.74 9.04
N TYR A 433 -0.35 -4.73 8.15
CA TYR A 433 -0.70 -6.12 8.48
C TYR A 433 0.44 -6.83 9.21
N GLY A 434 1.65 -6.87 8.63
CA GLY A 434 2.78 -7.64 9.19
C GLY A 434 3.56 -6.95 10.32
N GLY A 435 3.30 -5.66 10.58
CA GLY A 435 4.14 -4.82 11.43
C GLY A 435 5.44 -4.37 10.74
N THR A 436 5.79 -3.10 10.89
CA THR A 436 6.90 -2.45 10.17
C THR A 436 7.13 -1.04 10.66
N ASP A 437 8.33 -0.50 10.43
CA ASP A 437 8.50 0.95 10.38
C ASP A 437 8.00 1.54 9.07
N LEU A 438 7.55 2.79 9.16
CA LEU A 438 7.19 3.63 8.02
C LEU A 438 8.02 4.90 8.00
N ILE A 439 8.52 5.20 6.81
CA ILE A 439 9.06 6.50 6.43
C ILE A 439 8.11 7.06 5.36
N VAL A 440 7.60 8.27 5.55
CA VAL A 440 6.68 8.91 4.62
C VAL A 440 7.22 10.27 4.21
N ASP A 441 7.44 10.45 2.92
CA ASP A 441 7.87 11.70 2.30
C ASP A 441 6.75 12.25 1.40
N ILE A 442 6.61 13.57 1.30
CA ILE A 442 5.64 14.24 0.44
C ILE A 442 6.31 15.09 -0.64
N PHE A 443 5.72 15.05 -1.83
CA PHE A 443 6.24 15.72 -3.05
C PHE A 443 5.21 16.66 -3.68
N GLY A 444 3.94 16.58 -3.28
CA GLY A 444 2.91 17.56 -3.62
C GLY A 444 1.52 17.15 -3.19
N TRP A 445 0.55 18.00 -3.51
CA TRP A 445 -0.87 17.84 -3.15
C TRP A 445 -1.77 18.25 -4.31
N PHE A 446 -3.05 17.87 -4.24
CA PHE A 446 -4.03 18.17 -5.28
C PHE A 446 -5.15 19.06 -4.74
N VAL A 447 -5.55 20.06 -5.53
CA VAL A 447 -6.58 21.05 -5.17
C VAL A 447 -7.94 20.39 -4.96
N GLY A 448 -8.73 20.91 -4.01
CA GLY A 448 -10.13 20.53 -3.77
C GLY A 448 -10.38 20.04 -2.34
N SER A 449 -11.62 19.70 -2.01
CA SER A 449 -11.97 19.30 -0.64
C SER A 449 -11.43 17.89 -0.28
N PRO A 450 -10.82 17.70 0.91
CA PRO A 450 -10.55 16.37 1.45
C PRO A 450 -11.86 15.63 1.75
N GLN A 451 -11.79 14.30 1.79
CA GLN A 451 -12.92 13.45 2.17
C GLN A 451 -13.27 13.65 3.65
N VAL A 452 -14.57 13.70 3.99
CA VAL A 452 -14.99 13.83 5.39
C VAL A 452 -14.66 12.54 6.14
N SER A 453 -13.87 12.66 7.21
CA SER A 453 -13.50 11.55 8.09
C SER A 453 -14.71 11.12 8.92
N THR A 454 -15.27 9.94 8.65
CA THR A 454 -16.47 9.39 9.32
C THR A 454 -16.17 8.29 10.32
N GLN A 455 -15.05 7.58 10.16
CA GLN A 455 -14.59 6.58 11.13
C GLN A 455 -13.88 7.25 12.30
N ASN A 456 -13.90 6.60 13.47
CA ASN A 456 -13.11 7.01 14.63
C ASN A 456 -11.60 7.06 14.29
N ALA A 457 -10.82 7.77 15.10
CA ALA A 457 -9.37 7.65 15.04
C ALA A 457 -8.95 6.22 15.40
N PRO A 458 -7.84 5.69 14.83
CA PRO A 458 -7.39 4.34 15.13
C PRO A 458 -6.99 4.22 16.60
N SER A 459 -7.41 3.12 17.24
CA SER A 459 -7.00 2.75 18.59
C SER A 459 -5.97 1.64 18.49
N ASN A 460 -4.70 1.98 18.68
CA ASN A 460 -3.61 1.02 18.70
C ASN A 460 -3.40 0.53 20.14
N SER A 461 -3.76 -0.71 20.40
CA SER A 461 -3.49 -1.42 21.65
C SER A 461 -2.97 -2.81 21.33
N LEU A 462 -1.97 -3.28 22.09
CA LEU A 462 -1.59 -4.68 22.11
C LEU A 462 -2.40 -5.38 23.22
N PRO A 463 -2.59 -6.71 23.15
CA PRO A 463 -3.04 -7.48 24.31
C PRO A 463 -2.11 -7.25 25.50
N ASP A 464 -2.66 -7.33 26.72
CA ASP A 464 -1.87 -7.26 27.94
C ASP A 464 -0.73 -8.30 27.89
N ALA A 465 0.49 -7.82 28.04
CA ALA A 465 1.69 -8.62 28.03
C ALA A 465 2.56 -8.24 29.22
N GLU A 466 3.07 -9.25 29.92
CA GLU A 466 4.01 -9.05 31.00
C GLU A 466 5.41 -8.87 30.41
N GLY A 467 6.10 -7.79 30.80
CA GLY A 467 7.45 -7.46 30.33
C GLY A 467 8.52 -8.28 31.05
N PHE A 468 9.65 -8.49 30.41
CA PHE A 468 10.81 -9.14 31.02
C PHE A 468 11.34 -8.29 32.20
N PRO A 469 12.06 -8.87 33.19
CA PRO A 469 12.59 -10.22 33.24
C PRO A 469 11.55 -11.30 33.52
N GLY A 470 11.88 -12.53 33.07
CA GLY A 470 11.10 -13.74 33.32
C GLY A 470 12.02 -14.94 33.59
N TYR A 471 11.47 -16.15 33.47
CA TYR A 471 12.21 -17.40 33.50
C TYR A 471 11.87 -18.25 32.28
N ILE A 472 12.89 -18.87 31.68
CA ILE A 472 12.73 -19.88 30.64
C ILE A 472 12.98 -21.27 31.23
N SER A 473 12.12 -22.22 30.89
CA SER A 473 12.27 -23.64 31.23
C SER A 473 12.09 -24.51 29.98
N ILE A 474 13.04 -25.40 29.72
CA ILE A 474 12.99 -26.38 28.63
C ILE A 474 13.41 -27.75 29.19
N PRO A 475 12.46 -28.51 29.78
CA PRO A 475 12.77 -29.73 30.53
C PRO A 475 13.57 -30.78 29.73
N GLN A 476 13.33 -30.89 28.42
CA GLN A 476 14.01 -31.83 27.52
C GLN A 476 15.54 -31.67 27.49
N ILE A 477 16.04 -30.45 27.74
CA ILE A 477 17.49 -30.16 27.76
C ILE A 477 17.99 -29.73 29.16
N GLY A 478 17.15 -29.86 30.18
CA GLY A 478 17.47 -29.47 31.56
C GLY A 478 17.70 -27.97 31.77
N LEU A 479 17.24 -27.12 30.84
CA LEU A 479 17.37 -25.67 30.97
C LEU A 479 16.30 -25.13 31.92
N THR A 480 16.73 -24.42 32.96
CA THR A 480 15.93 -23.45 33.71
C THR A 480 16.82 -22.25 33.98
N SER A 481 16.48 -21.06 33.47
CA SER A 481 17.26 -19.84 33.72
C SER A 481 16.39 -18.58 33.70
N MET A 482 16.91 -17.48 34.23
CA MET A 482 16.31 -16.16 34.08
C MET A 482 16.40 -15.73 32.61
N VAL A 483 15.41 -14.97 32.15
CA VAL A 483 15.50 -14.19 30.90
C VAL A 483 15.46 -12.72 31.27
N ARG A 484 16.48 -11.96 30.91
CA ARG A 484 16.54 -10.50 31.13
C ARG A 484 15.92 -9.73 29.97
N GLU A 485 15.44 -8.52 30.23
CA GLU A 485 15.12 -7.56 29.18
C GLU A 485 16.42 -6.85 28.75
N GLY A 486 16.72 -6.77 27.45
CA GLY A 486 17.93 -6.13 26.93
C GLY A 486 19.07 -7.10 26.60
N THR A 487 19.48 -7.14 25.33
CA THR A 487 20.56 -8.04 24.87
C THR A 487 21.96 -7.64 25.36
N GLU A 488 22.13 -6.45 25.95
CA GLU A 488 23.32 -6.06 26.68
C GLU A 488 23.66 -7.00 27.86
N PHE A 489 22.66 -7.69 28.41
CA PHE A 489 22.84 -8.65 29.50
C PHE A 489 23.11 -10.09 29.05
N VAL A 490 23.24 -10.36 27.74
CA VAL A 490 23.42 -11.72 27.19
C VAL A 490 24.70 -12.43 27.68
N ASN A 491 25.65 -11.69 28.25
CA ASN A 491 26.86 -12.22 28.90
C ASN A 491 26.64 -12.67 30.36
N ILE A 492 25.42 -12.56 30.88
CA ILE A 492 25.06 -12.92 32.27
C ILE A 492 24.00 -14.04 32.25
N ASP A 493 22.90 -13.82 31.53
CA ASP A 493 21.76 -14.72 31.42
C ASP A 493 21.19 -14.63 29.98
N PRO A 494 20.37 -15.59 29.51
CA PRO A 494 19.52 -15.43 28.35
C PRO A 494 18.78 -14.08 28.38
N SER A 495 18.70 -13.41 27.23
CA SER A 495 18.26 -12.01 27.15
C SER A 495 17.32 -11.79 25.97
N HIS A 496 16.17 -11.20 26.25
CA HIS A 496 15.17 -10.79 25.28
C HIS A 496 15.66 -9.59 24.45
N LEU A 497 15.36 -9.63 23.16
CA LEU A 497 15.55 -8.49 22.25
C LEU A 497 14.37 -7.53 22.40
N VAL A 498 14.62 -6.33 22.93
CA VAL A 498 13.59 -5.33 23.26
C VAL A 498 12.78 -4.90 22.02
N GLU A 499 13.38 -4.94 20.83
CA GLU A 499 12.72 -4.67 19.55
C GLU A 499 11.82 -5.81 19.06
N SER A 500 11.88 -6.99 19.68
CA SER A 500 10.99 -8.12 19.43
C SER A 500 9.74 -8.07 20.34
N ARG A 501 8.76 -8.94 20.11
CA ARG A 501 7.54 -9.01 20.93
C ARG A 501 7.82 -9.49 22.34
N THR A 502 6.94 -9.12 23.26
CA THR A 502 6.71 -9.87 24.50
C THR A 502 5.69 -10.99 24.24
N PRO A 503 5.64 -12.05 25.07
CA PRO A 503 4.61 -13.09 24.96
C PRO A 503 3.19 -12.51 24.97
N ASN A 504 2.22 -13.28 24.44
CA ASN A 504 0.84 -12.86 24.18
C ASN A 504 0.64 -11.79 23.08
N GLN A 505 1.69 -11.25 22.45
CA GLN A 505 1.54 -10.31 21.33
C GLN A 505 1.78 -10.99 19.97
N PRO A 506 0.99 -10.69 18.92
CA PRO A 506 1.23 -11.20 17.57
C PRO A 506 2.61 -10.85 17.01
N GLY A 507 3.29 -11.86 16.43
CA GLY A 507 4.68 -11.81 16.00
C GLY A 507 5.63 -12.53 16.97
N ASN A 508 6.94 -12.28 16.81
CA ASN A 508 7.98 -13.08 17.45
C ASN A 508 8.56 -12.50 18.73
N VAL A 509 8.67 -13.31 19.78
CA VAL A 509 9.55 -13.08 20.93
C VAL A 509 10.95 -13.61 20.58
N ALA A 510 12.00 -12.81 20.67
CA ALA A 510 13.36 -13.28 20.39
C ALA A 510 14.22 -13.24 21.66
N ILE A 511 14.80 -14.39 22.01
CA ILE A 511 15.70 -14.54 23.17
C ILE A 511 17.05 -15.03 22.68
N PHE A 512 18.10 -14.28 23.01
CA PHE A 512 19.49 -14.61 22.72
C PHE A 512 20.16 -15.21 23.94
N GLY A 513 21.04 -16.19 23.75
CA GLY A 513 21.81 -16.80 24.82
C GLY A 513 23.12 -17.41 24.32
N HIS A 514 24.10 -17.54 25.21
CA HIS A 514 25.38 -18.12 24.84
C HIS A 514 25.31 -19.65 24.78
N ARG A 515 26.04 -20.20 23.80
CA ARG A 515 26.17 -21.65 23.63
C ARG A 515 27.35 -22.25 24.41
N VAL A 516 28.48 -21.54 24.49
CA VAL A 516 29.71 -22.02 25.16
C VAL A 516 30.59 -20.90 25.76
N SER A 517 30.07 -19.67 25.81
CA SER A 517 30.60 -18.55 26.61
C SER A 517 29.63 -18.27 27.76
N HIS A 518 30.06 -17.53 28.79
CA HIS A 518 29.31 -17.04 29.96
C HIS A 518 27.85 -17.54 30.10
N GLY A 519 27.58 -18.37 31.11
CA GLY A 519 26.26 -18.96 31.38
C GLY A 519 26.03 -20.32 30.69
N HIS A 520 26.29 -20.40 29.38
CA HIS A 520 26.13 -21.62 28.55
C HIS A 520 24.69 -22.19 28.50
N GLU A 521 23.67 -21.43 28.87
CA GLU A 521 22.28 -21.90 29.03
C GLU A 521 21.74 -22.53 27.74
N PHE A 522 22.14 -21.99 26.58
CA PHE A 522 21.70 -22.43 25.27
C PHE A 522 22.64 -23.48 24.64
N GLN A 523 23.54 -24.11 25.42
CA GLN A 523 24.48 -25.15 24.96
C GLN A 523 23.80 -26.25 24.13
N ASN A 524 22.61 -26.67 24.57
CA ASN A 524 21.92 -27.88 24.12
C ASN A 524 20.71 -27.62 23.19
N LEU A 525 20.54 -26.41 22.62
CA LEU A 525 19.41 -26.11 21.71
C LEU A 525 19.32 -27.06 20.50
N ASP A 526 20.44 -27.65 20.07
CA ASP A 526 20.51 -28.65 18.99
C ASP A 526 19.96 -30.04 19.37
N LYS A 527 19.52 -30.23 20.62
CA LYS A 527 18.82 -31.43 21.09
C LYS A 527 17.29 -31.24 21.13
N LEU A 528 16.79 -30.08 20.75
CA LEU A 528 15.37 -29.83 20.54
C LEU A 528 14.96 -30.26 19.13
N GLY A 529 13.68 -30.55 18.97
CA GLY A 529 13.08 -30.89 17.68
C GLY A 529 11.62 -30.50 17.65
N GLU A 530 10.95 -30.76 16.54
CA GLU A 530 9.51 -30.51 16.40
C GLU A 530 8.72 -31.15 17.55
N ASN A 531 7.78 -30.40 18.14
CA ASN A 531 7.01 -30.73 19.34
C ASN A 531 7.75 -30.68 20.70
N SER A 532 9.04 -30.31 20.76
CA SER A 532 9.66 -29.92 22.03
C SER A 532 8.88 -28.76 22.68
N LEU A 533 8.75 -28.76 24.02
CA LEU A 533 8.04 -27.70 24.74
C LEU A 533 9.00 -26.74 25.43
N VAL A 534 8.70 -25.44 25.31
CA VAL A 534 9.40 -24.33 25.94
C VAL A 534 8.40 -23.55 26.78
N TYR A 535 8.73 -23.32 28.04
CA TYR A 535 7.90 -22.56 28.97
C TYR A 535 8.59 -21.23 29.27
N LEU A 536 7.86 -20.13 29.12
CA LEU A 536 8.28 -18.80 29.58
C LEU A 536 7.35 -18.36 30.69
N THR A 537 7.88 -18.14 31.89
CA THR A 537 7.14 -17.57 33.01
C THR A 537 7.52 -16.10 33.16
N ILE A 538 6.56 -15.19 33.04
CA ILE A 538 6.77 -13.75 33.24
C ILE A 538 5.69 -13.27 34.21
N GLY A 539 6.11 -12.63 35.30
CA GLY A 539 5.28 -12.26 36.45
C GLY A 539 4.31 -13.38 36.87
N SER A 540 3.01 -13.18 36.65
CA SER A 540 1.94 -14.14 37.01
C SER A 540 1.60 -15.18 35.95
N LYS A 541 2.16 -15.09 34.74
CA LYS A 541 1.77 -15.91 33.59
C LYS A 541 2.84 -16.90 33.16
N MET A 542 2.40 -18.08 32.73
CA MET A 542 3.22 -19.05 32.01
C MET A 542 2.71 -19.21 30.58
N TYR A 543 3.60 -18.95 29.64
CA TYR A 543 3.41 -19.09 28.20
C TYR A 543 4.03 -20.41 27.76
N THR A 544 3.22 -21.33 27.23
CA THR A 544 3.71 -22.61 26.70
C THR A 544 3.87 -22.51 25.19
N TYR A 545 5.10 -22.63 24.73
CA TYR A 545 5.47 -22.67 23.32
C TYR A 545 5.81 -24.10 22.88
N ARG A 546 5.47 -24.44 21.64
CA ARG A 546 5.81 -25.69 20.97
C ARG A 546 6.79 -25.43 19.83
N VAL A 547 7.95 -26.05 19.88
CA VAL A 547 8.95 -25.99 18.81
C VAL A 547 8.37 -26.54 17.52
N THR A 548 8.51 -25.79 16.44
CA THR A 548 8.08 -26.12 15.08
C THR A 548 9.25 -26.47 14.17
N ASP A 549 10.41 -25.83 14.34
CA ASP A 549 11.61 -26.09 13.54
C ASP A 549 12.90 -25.70 14.29
N VAL A 550 14.04 -26.23 13.86
CA VAL A 550 15.37 -25.87 14.34
C VAL A 550 16.33 -25.78 13.15
N ASP A 551 16.82 -24.57 12.85
CA ASP A 551 17.65 -24.31 11.67
C ASP A 551 18.97 -23.57 11.99
N ILE A 552 19.86 -23.53 10.99
CA ILE A 552 21.17 -22.89 11.07
C ILE A 552 21.22 -21.69 10.12
N ARG A 553 21.40 -20.49 10.68
CA ARG A 553 21.35 -19.21 9.95
C ARG A 553 22.68 -18.47 9.92
N LEU A 554 22.80 -17.53 9.00
CA LEU A 554 23.87 -16.54 9.03
C LEU A 554 23.64 -15.53 10.18
N PRO A 555 24.69 -14.97 10.81
CA PRO A 555 24.54 -13.95 11.86
C PRO A 555 23.83 -12.66 11.41
N THR A 556 23.64 -12.46 10.11
CA THR A 556 23.00 -11.30 9.47
C THR A 556 21.62 -11.63 8.89
N ASP A 557 21.07 -12.82 9.14
CA ASP A 557 19.73 -13.20 8.68
C ASP A 557 18.67 -12.47 9.55
N PRO A 558 17.69 -11.73 8.99
CA PRO A 558 16.63 -11.11 9.78
C PRO A 558 15.74 -12.15 10.50
N LEU A 559 15.67 -13.39 10.00
CA LEU A 559 14.88 -14.49 10.58
C LEU A 559 15.51 -15.11 11.83
N LEU A 560 16.59 -14.51 12.37
CA LEU A 560 17.07 -14.80 13.72
C LEU A 560 16.05 -14.36 14.80
N TYR A 561 15.34 -13.26 14.58
CA TYR A 561 14.51 -12.62 15.62
C TYR A 561 13.16 -12.12 15.12
N ALA A 562 12.86 -12.26 13.84
CA ALA A 562 11.61 -11.83 13.23
C ALA A 562 10.85 -13.01 12.60
N SER A 563 9.53 -13.02 12.68
CA SER A 563 8.67 -14.15 12.28
C SER A 563 8.00 -13.88 10.94
N THR A 564 8.00 -14.84 10.03
CA THR A 564 7.15 -14.76 8.82
C THR A 564 5.67 -14.97 9.13
N SER A 565 5.33 -15.63 10.24
CA SER A 565 3.93 -15.78 10.69
C SER A 565 3.46 -14.60 11.55
N ASN A 566 2.16 -14.31 11.47
CA ASN A 566 1.45 -13.41 12.38
C ASN A 566 1.07 -14.08 13.71
N ASP A 567 1.32 -15.39 13.86
CA ASP A 567 1.15 -16.10 15.14
C ASP A 567 2.04 -15.52 16.24
N GLN A 568 1.67 -15.79 17.50
CA GLN A 568 2.51 -15.52 18.67
C GLN A 568 3.66 -16.55 18.68
N THR A 569 4.86 -16.14 18.29
CA THR A 569 6.02 -17.02 18.05
C THR A 569 7.18 -16.73 19.00
N LEU A 570 8.15 -17.64 19.06
CA LEU A 570 9.36 -17.55 19.86
C LEU A 570 10.57 -18.06 19.06
N SER A 571 11.64 -17.26 19.01
CA SER A 571 12.96 -17.67 18.54
C SER A 571 13.96 -17.72 19.69
N LEU A 572 14.61 -18.87 19.88
CA LEU A 572 15.78 -19.01 20.76
C LEU A 572 17.05 -19.05 19.92
N VAL A 573 17.96 -18.09 20.14
CA VAL A 573 19.11 -17.84 19.26
C VAL A 573 20.43 -18.03 20.00
N ALA A 574 21.32 -18.86 19.45
CA ALA A 574 22.67 -19.04 20.00
C ALA A 574 23.74 -19.17 18.90
N CYS A 575 25.01 -19.02 19.26
CA CYS A 575 26.13 -19.22 18.34
C CYS A 575 26.28 -20.71 17.92
N HIS A 576 26.64 -20.96 16.65
CA HIS A 576 26.79 -22.31 16.10
C HIS A 576 27.96 -22.42 15.10
N PRO A 577 28.67 -23.57 15.03
CA PRO A 577 28.69 -24.70 16.00
C PRO A 577 29.28 -24.29 17.37
N PRO A 578 29.39 -25.20 18.36
CA PRO A 578 30.03 -24.88 19.65
C PRO A 578 31.42 -24.26 19.43
N HIS A 579 31.78 -23.26 20.23
CA HIS A 579 33.01 -22.46 20.10
C HIS A 579 33.16 -21.67 18.78
N SER A 580 32.12 -21.51 17.97
CA SER A 580 32.14 -20.74 16.72
C SER A 580 31.01 -19.73 16.64
N VAL A 581 31.34 -18.52 16.22
CA VAL A 581 30.37 -17.43 15.96
C VAL A 581 29.95 -17.37 14.48
N LYS A 582 30.41 -18.30 13.64
CA LYS A 582 30.23 -18.28 12.17
C LYS A 582 28.76 -18.34 11.75
N TYR A 583 27.95 -19.09 12.48
CA TYR A 583 26.51 -19.23 12.25
C TYR A 583 25.73 -19.00 13.55
N ARG A 584 24.41 -19.01 13.44
CA ARG A 584 23.50 -19.12 14.58
C ARG A 584 22.69 -20.40 14.46
N ILE A 585 22.37 -21.02 15.58
CA ILE A 585 21.25 -21.96 15.67
C ILE A 585 20.03 -21.16 16.11
N VAL A 586 18.90 -21.38 15.46
CA VAL A 586 17.61 -20.80 15.82
C VAL A 586 16.62 -21.93 16.06
N VAL A 587 15.98 -21.91 17.24
CA VAL A 587 14.84 -22.77 17.55
C VAL A 587 13.60 -21.92 17.38
N HIS A 588 12.71 -22.32 16.47
CA HIS A 588 11.44 -21.65 16.21
C HIS A 588 10.31 -22.37 16.95
N ALA A 589 9.43 -21.62 17.58
CA ALA A 589 8.29 -22.17 18.31
C ALA A 589 7.05 -21.28 18.21
N VAL A 590 5.87 -21.88 18.37
CA VAL A 590 4.57 -21.19 18.38
C VAL A 590 3.90 -21.32 19.75
N LEU A 591 3.25 -20.26 20.22
CA LEU A 591 2.49 -20.28 21.48
C LEU A 591 1.28 -21.21 21.32
N ILE A 592 1.07 -22.09 22.29
CA ILE A 592 -0.03 -23.06 22.28
C ILE A 592 -0.94 -22.99 23.52
N ASP A 593 -0.49 -22.36 24.61
CA ASP A 593 -1.26 -22.21 25.84
C ASP A 593 -0.74 -21.03 26.70
N ILE A 594 -1.63 -20.44 27.50
CA ILE A 594 -1.33 -19.40 28.48
C ILE A 594 -2.03 -19.74 29.80
N ALA A 595 -1.25 -20.00 30.84
CA ALA A 595 -1.74 -20.18 32.20
C ALA A 595 -1.44 -18.94 33.05
N GLU A 596 -2.31 -18.67 34.03
CA GLU A 596 -2.17 -17.61 35.04
C GLU A 596 -2.17 -18.28 36.43
N TYR A 597 -1.32 -17.83 37.35
CA TYR A 597 -1.05 -18.47 38.65
C TYR A 597 -1.59 -17.68 39.86
#